data_AF-A0A7R8UA67-F1
#
_entry.id   AF-A0A7R8UA67-F1
#
_cell.length_a   1.000
_cell.length_b   1.000
_cell.length_c   1.000
_cell.angle_alpha   90.00
_cell.angle_beta   90.00
_cell.angle_gamma   90.00
#
_symmetry.space_group_name_H-M   'P 1'
#
loop_
_entity.id
_entity.type
_entity.pdbx_description
1 polymer ?
#
loop_
_entity_poly.entity_id
_entity_poly.type
_entity_poly.pdbx_seq_one_letter_code
_entity_poly.pdbx_strand_id
1 'polypeptide(L)'
;MSDPDLDMSKGPVSDLQLKEQDLANKSKRALVDGKPKDCVEKLRLLCLSRGATGILGLGRAFRRMDDDGNKSLNLEEFVKGLRDTGLECSDEEGEEIFKRFDLDDSGSINMNEFLLALRPPMSQSRLNIIDKAFEKLDKTGDGVITVDDLKNVYSVKSNPAYTSGDLTEDQILTMFLANFEDGGTVDGKVTKEEFVNYYSGVSASIDNDAYFDLMMRQSYKL
;
A
#
# COMPACT_ATOMS: atom_id res chain seq x y z
N MET A 1 30.92 36.20 -33.63
CA MET A 1 30.50 36.27 -32.22
C MET A 1 29.54 35.13 -32.02
N SER A 2 30.02 34.05 -31.40
CA SER A 2 29.28 32.83 -31.18
C SER A 2 28.98 32.78 -29.69
N ASP A 3 27.71 32.77 -29.31
CA ASP A 3 27.27 32.64 -27.91
C ASP A 3 27.70 31.28 -27.35
N PRO A 4 28.47 31.24 -26.25
CA PRO A 4 28.77 30.00 -25.54
C PRO A 4 27.99 30.02 -24.22
N ASP A 5 26.75 29.51 -24.20
CA ASP A 5 26.05 29.04 -22.98
C ASP A 5 24.62 28.54 -23.30
N LEU A 6 24.52 27.50 -24.14
CA LEU A 6 23.33 26.65 -24.16
C LEU A 6 23.76 25.22 -23.82
N ASP A 7 23.87 24.95 -22.52
CA ASP A 7 24.00 23.59 -22.00
C ASP A 7 22.71 22.81 -22.32
N MET A 8 22.71 22.13 -23.47
CA MET A 8 21.65 21.28 -23.99
C MET A 8 21.55 19.93 -23.23
N SER A 9 22.24 19.74 -22.11
CA SER A 9 22.23 18.47 -21.37
C SER A 9 20.99 18.25 -20.48
N LYS A 10 20.12 19.26 -20.32
CA LYS A 10 18.90 19.14 -19.53
C LYS A 10 17.67 19.17 -20.43
N GLY A 11 17.27 18.01 -20.93
CA GLY A 11 15.93 17.81 -21.50
C GLY A 11 14.84 18.19 -20.49
N PRO A 12 13.60 18.49 -20.95
CA PRO A 12 12.52 18.87 -20.06
C PRO A 12 12.32 17.79 -18.99
N VAL A 13 12.38 18.21 -17.72
CA VAL A 13 12.18 17.33 -16.57
C VAL A 13 10.76 16.78 -16.66
N SER A 14 10.62 15.45 -16.63
CA SER A 14 9.29 14.82 -16.71
C SER A 14 8.44 15.16 -15.48
N ASP A 15 7.12 15.21 -15.64
CA ASP A 15 6.18 15.42 -14.53
C ASP A 15 6.37 14.39 -13.41
N LEU A 16 6.80 13.17 -13.75
CA LEU A 16 7.20 12.14 -12.81
C LEU A 16 8.41 12.59 -11.98
N GLN A 17 9.51 13.01 -12.60
CA GLN A 17 10.71 13.48 -11.88
C GLN A 17 10.43 14.70 -10.99
N LEU A 18 9.53 15.60 -11.40
CA LEU A 18 9.12 16.73 -10.57
C LEU A 18 8.34 16.28 -9.33
N LYS A 19 7.41 15.32 -9.47
CA LYS A 19 6.68 14.72 -8.34
C LYS A 19 7.61 13.97 -7.40
N GLU A 20 8.55 13.19 -7.94
CA GLU A 20 9.56 12.47 -7.13
C GLU A 20 10.43 13.44 -6.33
N GLN A 21 10.86 14.54 -6.95
CA GLN A 21 11.67 15.57 -6.30
C GLN A 21 10.87 16.31 -5.21
N ASP A 22 9.59 16.63 -5.45
CA ASP A 22 8.72 17.25 -4.45
C ASP A 22 8.46 16.31 -3.25
N LEU A 23 8.18 15.03 -3.50
CA LEU A 23 8.04 14.01 -2.45
C LEU A 23 9.31 13.83 -1.63
N ALA A 24 10.48 13.76 -2.29
CA ALA A 24 11.76 13.67 -1.61
C ALA A 24 12.02 14.91 -0.73
N ASN A 25 11.71 16.11 -1.23
CA ASN A 25 11.87 17.35 -0.48
C ASN A 25 10.91 17.45 0.70
N LYS A 26 9.65 17.05 0.54
CA LYS A 26 8.66 16.95 1.62
C LYS A 26 9.12 15.96 2.69
N SER A 27 9.64 14.81 2.27
CA SER A 27 10.12 13.78 3.20
C SER A 27 11.34 14.25 4.01
N LYS A 28 12.29 14.95 3.36
CA LYS A 28 13.42 15.58 4.06
C LYS A 28 12.97 16.61 5.09
N ARG A 29 11.96 17.43 4.77
CA ARG A 29 11.39 18.40 5.70
C ARG A 29 10.69 17.70 6.87
N ALA A 30 9.92 16.65 6.60
CA ALA A 30 9.26 15.86 7.64
C ALA A 30 10.26 15.22 8.60
N LEU A 31 11.41 14.71 8.12
CA LEU A 31 12.45 14.15 9.00
C LEU A 31 12.97 15.14 10.05
N VAL A 32 12.99 16.44 9.74
CA VAL A 32 13.55 17.49 10.61
C VAL A 32 12.48 18.39 11.27
N ASP A 33 11.19 18.08 11.12
CA ASP A 33 10.09 18.93 11.62
C ASP A 33 9.87 18.89 13.14
N GLY A 34 10.68 18.11 13.87
CA GLY A 34 10.62 17.98 15.32
C GLY A 34 9.42 17.19 15.85
N LYS A 35 8.53 16.67 14.99
CA LYS A 35 7.40 15.84 15.42
C LYS A 35 7.86 14.42 15.77
N PRO A 36 7.31 13.81 16.82
CA PRO A 36 7.57 12.40 17.13
C PRO A 36 7.10 11.53 15.96
N LYS A 37 7.96 10.60 15.55
CA LYS A 37 7.70 9.62 14.50
C LYS A 37 8.16 8.27 15.00
N ASP A 38 7.35 7.25 14.76
CA ASP A 38 7.79 5.88 14.97
C ASP A 38 8.90 5.49 13.97
N CYS A 39 9.54 4.36 14.22
CA CYS A 39 10.66 3.91 13.40
C CYS A 39 10.25 3.51 11.97
N VAL A 40 9.01 3.06 11.76
CA VAL A 40 8.49 2.70 10.43
C VAL A 40 8.29 3.96 9.59
N GLU A 41 7.71 5.01 10.16
CA GLU A 41 7.55 6.31 9.50
C GLU A 41 8.91 6.95 9.23
N LYS A 42 9.87 6.87 10.16
CA LYS A 42 11.25 7.34 9.90
C LYS A 42 11.89 6.59 8.73
N LEU A 43 11.81 5.26 8.72
CA LEU A 43 12.35 4.41 7.66
C LEU A 43 11.73 4.76 6.30
N ARG A 44 10.39 4.88 6.26
CA ARG A 44 9.64 5.32 5.09
C ARG A 44 10.12 6.67 4.58
N LEU A 45 10.23 7.68 5.44
CA LEU A 45 10.71 9.00 5.05
C LEU A 45 12.16 8.97 4.58
N LEU A 46 13.03 8.15 5.18
CA LEU A 46 14.42 7.95 4.73
C LEU A 46 14.47 7.32 3.33
N CYS A 47 13.66 6.31 3.06
CA CYS A 47 13.51 5.71 1.73
C CYS A 47 13.02 6.76 0.71
N LEU A 48 11.92 7.47 1.02
CA LEU A 48 11.34 8.49 0.13
C LEU A 48 12.32 9.65 -0.13
N SER A 49 13.05 10.11 0.90
CA SER A 49 14.04 11.19 0.79
C SER A 49 15.19 10.87 -0.17
N ARG A 50 15.46 9.57 -0.39
CA ARG A 50 16.47 9.04 -1.31
C ARG A 50 15.92 8.71 -2.70
N GLY A 51 14.67 9.11 -3.00
CA GLY A 51 14.03 8.86 -4.28
C GLY A 51 13.47 7.45 -4.42
N ALA A 52 13.13 6.78 -3.31
CA ALA A 52 12.35 5.55 -3.34
C ALA A 52 10.84 5.87 -3.45
N THR A 53 10.45 6.65 -4.45
CA THR A 53 9.12 7.28 -4.61
C THR A 53 8.06 6.39 -5.24
N GLY A 54 8.28 5.08 -5.27
CA GLY A 54 7.35 4.10 -5.82
C GLY A 54 7.89 2.67 -5.71
N ILE A 55 7.13 1.71 -6.25
CA ILE A 55 7.43 0.27 -6.14
C ILE A 55 8.83 -0.09 -6.64
N LEU A 56 9.31 0.54 -7.73
CA LEU A 56 10.65 0.33 -8.25
C LEU A 56 11.74 0.89 -7.32
N GLY A 57 11.47 2.01 -6.66
CA GLY A 57 12.38 2.64 -5.72
C GLY A 57 12.53 1.84 -4.44
N LEU A 58 11.42 1.39 -3.87
CA LEU A 58 11.39 0.52 -2.69
C LEU A 58 11.97 -0.86 -3.01
N GLY A 59 11.66 -1.43 -4.18
CA GLY A 59 12.27 -2.70 -4.64
C GLY A 59 13.79 -2.61 -4.87
N ARG A 60 14.34 -1.43 -5.19
CA ARG A 60 15.80 -1.19 -5.17
C ARG A 60 16.36 -1.13 -3.75
N ALA A 61 15.61 -0.60 -2.78
CA ALA A 61 16.03 -0.60 -1.39
C ALA A 61 16.05 -2.02 -0.82
N PHE A 62 14.99 -2.79 -1.04
CA PHE A 62 14.89 -4.19 -0.64
C PHE A 62 16.07 -5.02 -1.17
N ARG A 63 16.35 -4.97 -2.47
CA ARG A 63 17.48 -5.70 -3.09
C ARG A 63 18.87 -5.28 -2.59
N ARG A 64 19.00 -4.14 -1.91
CA ARG A 64 20.26 -3.76 -1.28
C ARG A 64 20.41 -4.32 0.13
N MET A 65 19.30 -4.70 0.77
CA MET A 65 19.27 -5.32 2.09
C MET A 65 19.37 -6.84 2.00
N ASP A 66 18.84 -7.43 0.92
CA ASP A 66 18.88 -8.85 0.59
C ASP A 66 20.30 -9.25 0.15
N ASP A 67 21.13 -9.65 1.12
CA ASP A 67 22.56 -9.96 0.91
C ASP A 67 22.73 -11.33 0.23
N ASP A 68 21.89 -12.31 0.59
CA ASP A 68 21.94 -13.67 0.03
C ASP A 68 21.15 -13.85 -1.28
N GLY A 69 20.30 -12.87 -1.63
CA GLY A 69 19.53 -12.83 -2.87
C GLY A 69 18.34 -13.80 -2.88
N ASN A 70 17.89 -14.28 -1.72
CA ASN A 70 16.79 -15.24 -1.60
C ASN A 70 15.41 -14.58 -1.80
N LYS A 71 15.36 -13.24 -1.96
CA LYS A 71 14.14 -12.42 -2.12
C LYS A 71 13.26 -12.32 -0.88
N SER A 72 13.84 -12.58 0.29
CA SER A 72 13.28 -12.34 1.62
C SER A 72 14.37 -11.68 2.47
N LEU A 73 14.00 -10.95 3.51
CA LEU A 73 14.95 -10.37 4.44
C LEU A 73 14.80 -11.09 5.77
N ASN A 74 15.85 -11.77 6.21
CA ASN A 74 15.90 -12.25 7.59
C ASN A 74 16.16 -11.07 8.56
N LEU A 75 16.04 -11.33 9.86
CA LEU A 75 16.21 -10.28 10.88
C LEU A 75 17.58 -9.59 10.80
N GLU A 76 18.65 -10.34 10.56
CA GLU A 76 20.03 -9.82 10.51
C GLU A 76 20.21 -8.89 9.29
N GLU A 77 19.76 -9.33 8.12
CA GLU A 77 19.74 -8.55 6.88
C GLU A 77 18.89 -7.28 7.01
N PHE A 78 17.72 -7.40 7.64
CA PHE A 78 16.83 -6.28 7.86
C PHE A 78 17.45 -5.23 8.78
N VAL A 79 17.94 -5.61 9.96
CA VAL A 79 18.56 -4.69 10.93
C VAL A 79 19.81 -4.03 10.36
N LYS A 80 20.64 -4.80 9.64
CA LYS A 80 21.78 -4.24 8.89
C LYS A 80 21.30 -3.22 7.85
N GLY A 81 20.27 -3.57 7.08
CA GLY A 81 19.63 -2.69 6.11
C GLY A 81 19.12 -1.39 6.71
N LEU A 82 18.48 -1.43 7.89
CA LEU A 82 18.02 -0.24 8.61
C LEU A 82 19.19 0.71 8.91
N ARG A 83 20.29 0.18 9.43
CA ARG A 83 21.51 0.97 9.72
C ARG A 83 22.10 1.59 8.45
N ASP A 84 22.13 0.85 7.35
CA ASP A 84 22.61 1.33 6.05
C ASP A 84 21.71 2.44 5.46
N THR A 85 20.42 2.46 5.80
CA THR A 85 19.54 3.60 5.46
C THR A 85 19.80 4.85 6.30
N GLY A 86 20.61 4.75 7.34
CA GLY A 86 20.86 5.81 8.32
C GLY A 86 19.75 5.93 9.37
N LEU A 87 18.94 4.88 9.55
CA LEU A 87 18.05 4.78 10.70
C LEU A 87 18.89 4.25 11.88
N GLU A 88 19.15 5.12 12.85
CA GLU A 88 19.70 4.71 14.14
C GLU A 88 18.56 4.12 14.98
N CYS A 89 18.58 2.79 15.14
CA CYS A 89 17.68 2.07 16.03
C CYS A 89 18.47 1.04 16.83
N SER A 90 18.02 0.73 18.05
CA SER A 90 18.59 -0.36 18.85
C SER A 90 18.24 -1.73 18.25
N ASP A 91 18.90 -2.79 18.73
CA ASP A 91 18.58 -4.15 18.30
C ASP A 91 17.13 -4.51 18.66
N GLU A 92 16.65 -4.08 19.84
CA GLU A 92 15.26 -4.29 20.28
C GLU A 92 14.25 -3.54 19.40
N GLU A 93 14.55 -2.29 19.02
CA GLU A 93 13.71 -1.53 18.09
C GLU A 93 13.71 -2.18 16.70
N GLY A 94 14.85 -2.72 16.25
CA GLY A 94 14.97 -3.46 14.99
C GLY A 94 14.09 -4.71 14.97
N GLU A 95 14.10 -5.50 16.04
CA GLU A 95 13.22 -6.66 16.22
C GLU A 95 11.73 -6.27 16.25
N GLU A 96 11.40 -5.16 16.92
CA GLU A 96 10.02 -4.68 16.96
C GLU A 96 9.53 -4.25 15.57
N ILE A 97 10.36 -3.54 14.81
CA ILE A 97 10.03 -3.17 13.43
C ILE A 97 9.90 -4.43 12.57
N PHE A 98 10.80 -5.39 12.72
CA PHE A 98 10.76 -6.65 11.98
C PHE A 98 9.43 -7.37 12.16
N LYS A 99 8.96 -7.52 13.40
CA LYS A 99 7.65 -8.13 13.72
C LYS A 99 6.46 -7.37 13.15
N ARG A 100 6.58 -6.06 12.91
CA ARG A 100 5.52 -5.28 12.26
C ARG A 100 5.51 -5.46 10.73
N PHE A 101 6.62 -5.91 10.16
CA PHE A 101 6.76 -6.16 8.73
C PHE A 101 6.42 -7.60 8.39
N ASP A 102 6.85 -8.56 9.21
CA ASP A 102 6.55 -10.00 9.10
C ASP A 102 5.08 -10.25 9.50
N LEU A 103 4.17 -10.17 8.53
CA LEU A 103 2.73 -10.23 8.78
C LEU A 103 2.23 -11.67 8.96
N ASP A 104 2.94 -12.61 8.35
CA ASP A 104 2.62 -14.04 8.41
C ASP A 104 3.43 -14.82 9.46
N ASP A 105 4.23 -14.11 10.28
CA ASP A 105 5.14 -14.68 11.28
C ASP A 105 6.06 -15.77 10.70
N SER A 106 6.46 -15.64 9.42
CA SER A 106 7.32 -16.61 8.73
C SER A 106 8.77 -16.54 9.20
N GLY A 107 9.16 -15.48 9.90
CA GLY A 107 10.53 -15.22 10.31
C GLY A 107 11.39 -14.59 9.20
N SER A 108 10.78 -14.16 8.09
CA SER A 108 11.43 -13.38 7.05
C SER A 108 10.46 -12.39 6.41
N ILE A 109 10.96 -11.23 5.98
CA ILE A 109 10.14 -10.21 5.33
C ILE A 109 10.26 -10.37 3.83
N ASN A 110 9.18 -10.74 3.16
CA ASN A 110 9.13 -10.82 1.72
C ASN A 110 8.93 -9.44 1.07
N MET A 111 9.08 -9.36 -0.26
CA MET A 111 8.93 -8.08 -0.98
C MET A 111 7.54 -7.45 -0.79
N ASN A 112 6.46 -8.23 -0.71
CA ASN A 112 5.12 -7.69 -0.58
C ASN A 112 4.93 -7.04 0.80
N GLU A 113 5.35 -7.72 1.85
CA GLU A 113 5.35 -7.22 3.23
C GLU A 113 6.17 -5.93 3.37
N PHE A 114 7.38 -5.91 2.82
CA PHE A 114 8.23 -4.72 2.82
C PHE A 114 7.57 -3.54 2.11
N LEU A 115 6.94 -3.79 0.95
CA LEU A 115 6.23 -2.77 0.19
C LEU A 115 4.98 -2.27 0.90
N LEU A 116 4.23 -3.16 1.56
CA LEU A 116 3.04 -2.81 2.35
C LEU A 116 3.42 -1.93 3.52
N ALA A 117 4.43 -2.33 4.30
CA ALA A 117 4.87 -1.61 5.48
C ALA A 117 5.47 -0.23 5.15
N LEU A 118 6.22 -0.10 4.05
CA LEU A 118 6.84 1.17 3.65
C LEU A 118 5.97 2.06 2.76
N ARG A 119 4.79 1.58 2.35
CA ARG A 119 3.86 2.40 1.56
C ARG A 119 3.50 3.67 2.33
N PRO A 120 3.50 4.86 1.69
CA PRO A 120 3.00 6.06 2.35
C PRO A 120 1.55 5.87 2.79
N PRO A 121 1.17 6.41 3.96
CA PRO A 121 -0.22 6.37 4.39
C PRO A 121 -1.10 7.03 3.33
N MET A 122 -2.24 6.40 3.04
CA MET A 122 -3.19 6.94 2.07
C MET A 122 -3.65 8.35 2.48
N SER A 123 -3.85 9.21 1.50
CA SER A 123 -4.36 10.56 1.77
C SER A 123 -5.74 10.47 2.45
N GLN A 124 -6.05 11.44 3.32
CA GLN A 124 -7.34 11.47 4.00
C GLN A 124 -8.51 11.48 3.02
N SER A 125 -8.34 12.08 1.83
CA SER A 125 -9.37 12.05 0.78
C SER A 125 -9.66 10.63 0.29
N ARG A 126 -8.62 9.79 0.10
CA ARG A 126 -8.79 8.39 -0.29
C ARG A 126 -9.41 7.56 0.83
N LEU A 127 -8.96 7.77 2.07
CA LEU A 127 -9.57 7.11 3.23
C LEU A 127 -11.05 7.45 3.35
N ASN A 128 -11.44 8.71 3.19
CA ASN A 128 -12.84 9.13 3.28
C ASN A 128 -13.74 8.49 2.21
N ILE A 129 -13.25 8.23 0.99
CA ILE A 129 -14.06 7.57 -0.04
C ILE A 129 -14.12 6.05 0.17
N ILE A 130 -13.06 5.44 0.70
CA ILE A 130 -13.03 4.04 1.13
C ILE A 130 -14.02 3.82 2.29
N ASP A 131 -14.01 4.71 3.29
CA ASP A 131 -14.95 4.68 4.41
C ASP A 131 -16.41 4.72 3.93
N LYS A 132 -16.74 5.63 3.00
CA LYS A 132 -18.08 5.71 2.40
C LYS A 132 -18.46 4.44 1.64
N ALA A 133 -17.50 3.82 0.95
CA ALA A 133 -17.74 2.54 0.28
C ALA A 133 -18.01 1.43 1.30
N PHE A 134 -17.22 1.36 2.36
CA PHE A 134 -17.39 0.38 3.44
C PHE A 134 -18.75 0.53 4.13
N GLU A 135 -19.11 1.73 4.58
CA GLU A 135 -20.41 2.04 5.20
C GLU A 135 -21.60 1.73 4.27
N LYS A 136 -21.39 1.83 2.95
CA LYS A 136 -22.43 1.47 2.00
C LYS A 136 -22.65 -0.03 1.91
N LEU A 137 -21.57 -0.81 2.01
CA LEU A 137 -21.59 -2.27 1.93
C LEU A 137 -22.07 -2.88 3.25
N ASP A 138 -21.55 -2.43 4.39
CA ASP A 138 -21.96 -2.87 5.73
C ASP A 138 -23.39 -2.38 6.04
N LYS A 139 -24.39 -3.22 5.78
CA LYS A 139 -25.80 -2.89 5.98
C LYS A 139 -26.24 -3.11 7.42
N THR A 140 -25.64 -4.07 8.08
CA THR A 140 -25.92 -4.36 9.48
C THR A 140 -25.33 -3.29 10.41
N GLY A 141 -24.26 -2.61 9.98
CA GLY A 141 -23.55 -1.61 10.75
C GLY A 141 -22.74 -2.21 11.90
N ASP A 142 -22.40 -3.50 11.81
CA ASP A 142 -21.64 -4.23 12.84
C ASP A 142 -20.12 -4.11 12.67
N GLY A 143 -19.67 -3.43 11.60
CA GLY A 143 -18.27 -3.18 11.31
C GLY A 143 -17.59 -4.28 10.50
N VAL A 144 -18.34 -5.27 10.01
CA VAL A 144 -17.85 -6.32 9.09
C VAL A 144 -18.78 -6.47 7.89
N ILE A 145 -18.22 -6.67 6.71
CA ILE A 145 -19.01 -6.94 5.51
C ILE A 145 -19.12 -8.45 5.33
N THR A 146 -20.35 -8.95 5.29
CA THR A 146 -20.66 -10.37 5.11
C THR A 146 -21.39 -10.64 3.79
N VAL A 147 -21.54 -11.92 3.44
CA VAL A 147 -22.34 -12.33 2.27
C VAL A 147 -23.77 -11.78 2.37
N ASP A 148 -24.35 -11.74 3.57
CA ASP A 148 -25.72 -11.28 3.78
C ASP A 148 -25.88 -9.76 3.57
N ASP A 149 -24.84 -8.98 3.86
CA ASP A 149 -24.78 -7.56 3.51
C ASP A 149 -24.79 -7.35 1.99
N LEU A 150 -24.02 -8.17 1.26
CA LEU A 150 -23.87 -8.06 -0.19
C LEU A 150 -25.08 -8.52 -0.99
N LYS A 151 -25.85 -9.50 -0.51
CA LYS A 151 -27.07 -10.01 -1.18
C LYS A 151 -28.06 -8.89 -1.56
N ASN A 152 -28.11 -7.83 -0.77
CA ASN A 152 -29.01 -6.70 -0.97
C ASN A 152 -28.41 -5.57 -1.83
N VAL A 153 -27.11 -5.63 -2.13
CA VAL A 153 -26.37 -4.60 -2.87
C VAL A 153 -25.98 -5.06 -4.27
N TYR A 154 -25.59 -6.33 -4.42
CA TYR A 154 -25.15 -6.92 -5.68
C TYR A 154 -26.10 -8.02 -6.16
N SER A 155 -26.62 -7.85 -7.38
CA SER A 155 -27.42 -8.88 -8.04
C SER A 155 -26.51 -9.78 -8.87
N VAL A 156 -26.43 -11.07 -8.52
CA VAL A 156 -25.68 -12.08 -9.29
C VAL A 156 -26.43 -12.61 -10.51
N LYS A 157 -27.68 -12.17 -10.72
CA LYS A 157 -28.58 -12.71 -11.77
C LYS A 157 -28.06 -12.56 -13.20
N SER A 158 -27.15 -11.61 -13.43
CA SER A 158 -26.50 -11.41 -14.73
C SER A 158 -25.14 -12.09 -14.84
N ASN A 159 -24.67 -12.78 -13.79
CA ASN A 159 -23.40 -13.49 -13.80
C ASN A 159 -23.54 -14.78 -14.64
N PRO A 160 -22.69 -15.01 -15.67
CA PRO A 160 -22.76 -16.20 -16.51
C PRO A 160 -22.76 -17.51 -15.72
N ALA A 161 -21.93 -17.63 -14.67
CA ALA A 161 -21.80 -18.82 -13.84
C ALA A 161 -23.02 -19.05 -12.94
N TYR A 162 -23.75 -18.00 -12.59
CA TYR A 162 -25.05 -18.11 -11.92
C TYR A 162 -26.12 -18.58 -12.89
N THR A 163 -26.15 -18.01 -14.11
CA THR A 163 -27.16 -18.35 -15.13
C THR A 163 -27.01 -19.76 -15.69
N SER A 164 -25.79 -20.30 -15.74
CA SER A 164 -25.53 -21.69 -16.13
C SER A 164 -25.86 -22.70 -15.03
N GLY A 165 -26.03 -22.24 -13.78
CA GLY A 165 -26.23 -23.10 -12.60
C GLY A 165 -24.94 -23.71 -12.05
N ASP A 166 -23.77 -23.29 -12.55
CA ASP A 166 -22.47 -23.81 -12.11
C ASP A 166 -22.10 -23.32 -10.69
N LEU A 167 -22.50 -22.10 -10.35
CA LEU A 167 -22.27 -21.49 -9.04
C LEU A 167 -23.55 -20.92 -8.44
N THR A 168 -23.70 -21.08 -7.13
CA THR A 168 -24.77 -20.46 -6.34
C THR A 168 -24.48 -18.98 -6.08
N GLU A 169 -25.52 -18.22 -5.70
CA GLU A 169 -25.38 -16.82 -5.30
C GLU A 169 -24.37 -16.65 -4.15
N ASP A 170 -24.49 -17.49 -3.11
CA ASP A 170 -23.58 -17.48 -1.96
C ASP A 170 -22.13 -17.73 -2.39
N GLN A 171 -21.87 -18.71 -3.27
CA GLN A 171 -20.52 -18.98 -3.75
C GLN A 171 -19.91 -17.81 -4.52
N ILE A 172 -20.70 -17.13 -5.36
CA ILE A 172 -20.23 -15.97 -6.12
C ILE A 172 -19.90 -14.80 -5.18
N LEU A 173 -20.74 -14.56 -4.18
CA LEU A 173 -20.53 -13.49 -3.20
C LEU A 173 -19.37 -13.80 -2.26
N THR A 174 -19.19 -15.06 -1.82
CA THR A 174 -18.01 -15.49 -1.06
C THR A 174 -16.73 -15.30 -1.88
N MET A 175 -16.72 -15.69 -3.15
CA MET A 175 -15.56 -15.45 -4.03
C MET A 175 -15.28 -13.96 -4.23
N PHE A 176 -16.31 -13.12 -4.22
CA PHE A 176 -16.15 -11.68 -4.28
C PHE A 176 -15.49 -11.13 -3.00
N LEU A 177 -15.98 -11.54 -1.82
CA LEU A 177 -15.43 -11.16 -0.52
C LEU A 177 -13.97 -11.61 -0.35
N ALA A 178 -13.65 -12.81 -0.81
CA ALA A 178 -12.29 -13.35 -0.76
C ALA A 178 -11.24 -12.46 -1.46
N ASN A 179 -11.65 -11.59 -2.39
CA ASN A 179 -10.71 -10.63 -2.99
C ASN A 179 -10.27 -9.53 -2.02
N PHE A 180 -11.07 -9.23 -0.99
CA PHE A 180 -10.78 -8.19 0.00
C PHE A 180 -10.10 -8.74 1.26
N GLU A 181 -10.17 -10.06 1.49
CA GLU A 181 -9.49 -10.75 2.60
C GLU A 181 -7.99 -11.01 2.32
N ASP A 182 -7.45 -10.44 1.23
CA ASP A 182 -6.04 -10.58 0.88
C ASP A 182 -5.13 -9.88 1.91
N GLY A 183 -4.21 -10.65 2.50
CA GLY A 183 -3.35 -10.21 3.61
C GLY A 183 -4.00 -10.27 5.00
N GLY A 184 -5.17 -10.91 5.14
CA GLY A 184 -5.89 -11.11 6.41
C GLY A 184 -6.32 -12.57 6.63
N THR A 185 -7.37 -12.77 7.43
CA THR A 185 -7.94 -14.10 7.65
C THR A 185 -9.04 -14.35 6.64
N VAL A 186 -8.95 -15.43 5.86
CA VAL A 186 -10.01 -15.81 4.92
C VAL A 186 -11.12 -16.54 5.69
N ASP A 187 -12.04 -15.79 6.30
CA ASP A 187 -13.14 -16.31 7.13
C ASP A 187 -14.55 -16.03 6.55
N GLY A 188 -14.60 -15.42 5.37
CA GLY A 188 -15.82 -15.00 4.68
C GLY A 188 -16.38 -13.68 5.22
N LYS A 189 -15.60 -12.92 5.98
CA LYS A 189 -15.97 -11.61 6.53
C LYS A 189 -14.86 -10.63 6.25
N VAL A 190 -15.25 -9.46 5.78
CA VAL A 190 -14.28 -8.40 5.47
C VAL A 190 -14.37 -7.32 6.52
N THR A 191 -13.34 -7.22 7.34
CA THR A 191 -13.19 -6.13 8.32
C THR A 191 -12.85 -4.82 7.63
N LYS A 192 -13.04 -3.70 8.34
CA LYS A 192 -12.60 -2.39 7.87
C LYS A 192 -11.10 -2.34 7.56
N GLU A 193 -10.30 -3.04 8.35
CA GLU A 193 -8.86 -3.12 8.16
C GLU A 193 -8.49 -3.85 6.87
N GLU A 194 -9.06 -5.03 6.61
CA GLU A 194 -8.86 -5.79 5.38
C GLU A 194 -9.31 -4.99 4.14
N PHE A 195 -10.47 -4.33 4.23
CA PHE A 195 -10.97 -3.49 3.14
C PHE A 195 -10.03 -2.32 2.83
N VAL A 196 -9.50 -1.65 3.86
CA VAL A 196 -8.52 -0.57 3.71
C VAL A 196 -7.19 -1.11 3.16
N ASN A 197 -6.76 -2.30 3.59
CA ASN A 197 -5.53 -2.94 3.12
C ASN A 197 -5.61 -3.31 1.63
N TYR A 198 -6.73 -3.90 1.20
CA TYR A 198 -7.01 -4.14 -0.22
C TYR A 198 -6.93 -2.84 -1.04
N TYR A 199 -7.65 -1.81 -0.60
CA TYR A 199 -7.65 -0.53 -1.30
C TYR A 199 -6.34 0.24 -1.19
N SER A 200 -5.51 -0.02 -0.18
CA SER A 200 -4.15 0.46 -0.10
C SER A 200 -3.33 -0.06 -1.29
N GLY A 201 -3.49 -1.34 -1.65
CA GLY A 201 -2.83 -1.95 -2.81
C GLY A 201 -3.27 -1.33 -4.13
N VAL A 202 -4.58 -1.19 -4.33
CA VAL A 202 -5.16 -0.53 -5.52
C VAL A 202 -4.76 0.95 -5.58
N SER A 203 -4.78 1.64 -4.44
CA SER A 203 -4.37 3.04 -4.30
C SER A 203 -2.90 3.23 -4.70
N ALA A 204 -2.02 2.30 -4.36
CA ALA A 204 -0.60 2.35 -4.71
C ALA A 204 -0.31 2.27 -6.20
N SER A 205 -1.21 1.70 -7.00
CA SER A 205 -1.09 1.66 -8.47
C SER A 205 -1.74 2.88 -9.16
N ILE A 206 -2.37 3.78 -8.40
CA ILE A 206 -3.10 4.95 -8.91
C ILE A 206 -2.43 6.24 -8.44
N ASP A 207 -1.85 6.97 -9.39
CA ASP A 207 -1.08 8.20 -9.11
C ASP A 207 -1.95 9.45 -8.82
N ASN A 208 -3.25 9.41 -9.14
CA ASN A 208 -4.14 10.58 -9.04
C ASN A 208 -5.33 10.31 -8.10
N ASP A 209 -5.41 11.08 -7.02
CA ASP A 209 -6.49 11.01 -6.03
C ASP A 209 -7.88 11.23 -6.65
N ALA A 210 -8.01 12.11 -7.66
CA ALA A 210 -9.27 12.34 -8.36
C ALA A 210 -9.70 11.13 -9.19
N TYR A 211 -8.74 10.42 -9.78
CA TYR A 211 -9.04 9.18 -10.50
C TYR A 211 -9.42 8.06 -9.53
N PHE A 212 -8.72 7.94 -8.40
CA PHE A 212 -9.06 6.99 -7.35
C PHE A 212 -10.48 7.24 -6.80
N ASP A 213 -10.81 8.50 -6.48
CA ASP A 213 -12.15 8.90 -6.01
C ASP A 213 -13.24 8.58 -7.06
N LEU A 214 -13.00 8.93 -8.34
CA LEU A 214 -13.93 8.61 -9.42
C LEU A 214 -14.15 7.10 -9.58
N MET A 215 -13.06 6.32 -9.53
CA MET A 215 -13.10 4.86 -9.62
C MET A 215 -13.94 4.26 -8.47
N MET A 216 -13.72 4.72 -7.24
CA MET A 216 -14.47 4.28 -6.06
C MET A 216 -15.96 4.64 -6.17
N ARG A 217 -16.27 5.87 -6.60
CA ARG A 217 -17.66 6.32 -6.80
C ARG A 217 -18.39 5.50 -7.85
N GLN A 218 -17.73 5.19 -8.96
CA GLN A 218 -18.31 4.36 -10.02
C GLN A 218 -18.52 2.91 -9.56
N SER A 219 -17.52 2.34 -8.89
CA SER A 219 -17.54 0.95 -8.43
C SER A 219 -18.64 0.71 -7.39
N TYR A 220 -18.82 1.65 -6.47
CA TYR A 220 -19.79 1.53 -5.38
C TYR A 220 -21.04 2.37 -5.57
N LYS A 221 -21.19 3.09 -6.68
CA LYS A 221 -22.32 4.01 -6.96
C LYS A 221 -22.56 5.02 -5.83
N LEU A 222 -21.50 5.70 -5.38
CA LEU A 222 -21.51 6.70 -4.29
C LEU A 222 -21.86 8.11 -4.78
#